data_AF-A0A538A8E6-F1
#
_entry.id   AF-A0A538A8E6-F1
#
_cell.length_a   1.000
_cell.length_b   1.000
_cell.length_c   1.000
_cell.angle_alpha   90.00
_cell.angle_beta   90.00
_cell.angle_gamma   90.00
#
_symmetry.space_group_name_H-M   'P 1'
#
loop_
_entity.id
_entity.type
_entity.pdbx_description
1 polymer ?
#
loop_
_entity_poly.entity_id
_entity_poly.type
_entity_poly.pdbx_seq_one_letter_code
_entity_poly.pdbx_strand_id
1 'polypeptide(L)' 'MRPDAGRQLALVTVAWELSWYQWEVSGDGDGEPVREVAKGDEVSELAEDARAWNAAVAEDGKLRLKSASTRRKPSAKEA' A
#
# COMPACT_ATOMS: atom_id res chain seq x y z
N MET A 1 12.53 -17.11 -0.30
CA MET A 1 13.18 -15.95 -0.98
C MET A 1 12.47 -14.70 -0.51
N ARG A 2 13.17 -13.79 0.18
CA ARG A 2 12.69 -12.42 0.33
C ARG A 2 12.93 -11.75 -1.04
N PRO A 3 11.96 -11.02 -1.63
CA PRO A 3 12.29 -10.17 -2.76
C PRO A 3 13.42 -9.23 -2.33
N ASP A 4 14.38 -8.99 -3.20
CA ASP A 4 15.54 -8.13 -2.95
C ASP A 4 15.05 -6.77 -2.43
N ALA A 5 15.05 -6.61 -1.10
CA ALA A 5 14.43 -5.48 -0.40
C ALA A 5 15.11 -4.12 -0.70
N GLY A 6 16.14 -4.12 -1.54
CA GLY A 6 16.81 -2.91 -2.01
C GLY A 6 16.12 -2.18 -3.17
N ARG A 7 15.14 -2.80 -3.86
CA ARG A 7 14.61 -2.29 -5.15
C ARG A 7 13.12 -1.92 -5.15
N GLN A 8 12.31 -2.49 -4.26
CA GLN A 8 10.87 -2.23 -4.15
C GLN A 8 10.63 -0.93 -3.38
N LEU A 9 10.15 0.10 -4.08
CA LEU A 9 9.82 1.40 -3.49
C LEU A 9 8.43 1.41 -2.84
N ALA A 10 7.46 0.74 -3.46
CA ALA A 10 6.11 0.67 -2.95
C ALA A 10 5.38 -0.58 -3.45
N LEU A 11 4.41 -1.03 -2.65
CA LEU A 11 3.39 -1.97 -3.04
C LEU A 11 2.07 -1.20 -3.11
N VAL A 12 1.46 -1.15 -4.28
CA VAL A 12 0.22 -0.42 -4.52
C VAL A 12 -0.91 -1.43 -4.65
N THR A 13 -1.86 -1.38 -3.72
CA THR A 13 -3.08 -2.17 -3.77
C THR A 13 -4.24 -1.27 -4.14
N VAL A 14 -4.97 -1.62 -5.20
CA VAL A 14 -6.22 -0.96 -5.59
C VAL A 14 -7.34 -1.98 -5.48
N ALA A 15 -8.39 -1.61 -4.78
CA ALA A 15 -9.59 -2.43 -4.61
C ALA A 15 -10.83 -1.62 -4.97
N TRP A 16 -11.78 -2.28 -5.63
CA TRP A 16 -13.10 -1.73 -5.97
C TRP A 16 -14.15 -2.80 -5.74
N GLU A 17 -15.29 -2.42 -5.15
CA GLU A 17 -16.37 -3.33 -4.75
C GLU A 17 -15.86 -4.50 -3.90
N LEU A 18 -15.43 -5.60 -4.55
CA LEU A 18 -14.88 -6.80 -3.94
C LEU A 18 -13.51 -7.19 -4.52
N SER A 19 -13.26 -6.90 -5.80
CA SER A 19 -12.02 -7.27 -6.50
C SER A 19 -10.85 -6.36 -6.13
N TRP A 20 -9.65 -6.89 -6.26
CA TRP A 20 -8.42 -6.15 -5.98
C TRP A 20 -7.27 -6.57 -6.89
N TYR A 21 -6.35 -5.65 -7.05
CA TYR A 21 -5.13 -5.81 -7.83
C TYR A 21 -3.97 -5.17 -7.08
N GLN A 22 -2.79 -5.76 -7.22
CA GLN A 22 -1.59 -5.33 -6.52
C GLN A 22 -0.41 -5.21 -7.47
N TRP A 23 0.29 -4.09 -7.38
CA TRP A 23 1.46 -3.78 -8.17
C TRP A 23 2.67 -3.51 -7.28
N GLU A 24 3.81 -4.00 -7.70
CA GLU A 24 5.11 -3.59 -7.19
C GLU A 24 5.64 -2.41 -8.00
N VAL A 25 6.10 -1.38 -7.31
CA VAL A 25 6.81 -0.24 -7.90
C VAL A 25 8.29 -0.34 -7.54
N SER A 26 9.15 -0.30 -8.56
CA SER A 26 10.60 -0.42 -8.42
C SER A 26 11.32 0.88 -8.75
N GLY A 27 12.48 1.10 -8.12
CA GLY A 27 13.27 2.34 -8.26
C GLY A 27 14.42 2.28 -9.25
N ASP A 28 14.77 1.09 -9.74
CA ASP A 28 15.92 0.92 -10.64
C ASP A 28 15.55 1.14 -12.11
N GLY A 29 16.43 1.82 -12.85
CA GLY A 29 16.27 2.11 -14.28
C GLY A 29 16.43 0.89 -15.20
N ASP A 30 16.92 -0.23 -14.67
CA ASP A 30 17.12 -1.48 -15.40
C ASP A 30 15.98 -2.46 -15.05
N GLY A 31 14.77 -2.21 -15.59
CA GLY A 31 13.61 -3.08 -15.42
C GLY A 31 12.26 -2.41 -15.70
N GLU A 32 11.16 -3.17 -15.55
CA GLU A 32 9.81 -2.62 -15.55
C GLU A 32 9.55 -1.87 -14.23
N PRO A 33 9.32 -0.54 -14.27
CA PRO A 33 9.19 0.26 -13.05
C PRO A 33 7.92 -0.06 -12.25
N VAL A 34 6.91 -0.64 -12.90
CA VAL A 34 5.65 -1.06 -12.28
C VAL A 34 5.28 -2.44 -12.83
N ARG A 35 4.99 -3.40 -11.94
CA ARG A 35 4.63 -4.77 -12.31
C ARG A 35 3.45 -5.27 -11.48
N GLU A 36 2.44 -5.86 -12.13
CA GLU A 36 1.37 -6.57 -11.42
C GLU A 36 1.95 -7.80 -10.74
N VAL A 37 1.69 -7.97 -9.44
CA VAL A 37 2.22 -9.08 -8.65
C VAL A 37 1.13 -10.01 -8.12
N ALA A 38 -0.11 -9.52 -8.00
CA ALA A 38 -1.25 -10.31 -7.57
C ALA A 38 -2.58 -9.62 -7.90
N LYS A 39 -3.66 -10.42 -7.93
CA LYS A 39 -5.04 -9.96 -8.01
C LYS A 39 -5.96 -10.99 -7.36
N GLY A 40 -7.18 -10.56 -7.03
CA GLY A 40 -8.22 -11.44 -6.49
C GLY A 40 -9.60 -10.81 -6.59
N ASP A 41 -10.59 -11.56 -6.13
CA ASP A 41 -12.01 -11.26 -6.27
C ASP A 41 -12.65 -10.79 -4.96
N GLU A 42 -11.97 -10.99 -3.83
CA GLU A 42 -12.45 -10.57 -2.51
C GLU A 42 -11.35 -9.86 -1.69
N VAL A 43 -11.66 -8.68 -1.14
CA VAL A 43 -10.74 -7.90 -0.30
C VAL A 43 -10.21 -8.69 0.90
N SER A 44 -10.94 -9.69 1.39
CA SER A 44 -10.52 -10.57 2.49
C SER A 44 -9.31 -11.45 2.15
N GLU A 45 -9.01 -11.64 0.86
CA GLU A 45 -7.82 -12.38 0.40
C GLU A 45 -6.52 -11.60 0.62
N LEU A 46 -6.60 -10.27 0.78
CA LEU A 46 -5.45 -9.41 1.03
C LEU A 46 -4.87 -9.64 2.44
N ALA A 47 -3.55 -9.54 2.55
CA ALA A 47 -2.88 -9.45 3.85
C ALA A 47 -3.42 -8.27 4.67
N GLU A 48 -3.39 -8.37 6.01
CA GLU A 48 -3.93 -7.32 6.90
C GLU A 48 -3.27 -5.95 6.64
N ASP A 49 -1.95 -5.93 6.45
CA ASP A 49 -1.21 -4.70 6.14
C ASP A 49 -1.63 -4.08 4.80
N ALA A 50 -1.95 -4.90 3.80
CA ALA A 50 -2.43 -4.42 2.49
C ALA A 50 -3.87 -3.88 2.55
N ARG A 51 -4.63 -4.22 3.60
CA ARG A 51 -5.96 -3.66 3.90
C ARG A 51 -5.90 -2.39 4.76
N ALA A 52 -4.73 -2.03 5.26
CA ALA A 52 -4.53 -0.78 6.00
C ALA A 52 -4.43 0.42 5.03
N TRP A 53 -5.56 0.80 4.44
CA TRP A 53 -5.66 1.84 3.41
C TRP A 53 -5.00 3.16 3.84
N ASN A 54 -3.78 3.40 3.36
CA ASN A 54 -2.93 4.55 3.72
C ASN A 54 -2.97 5.68 2.68
N ALA A 55 -3.68 5.48 1.57
CA ALA A 55 -3.86 6.47 0.50
C ALA A 55 -5.32 6.52 0.04
N ALA A 56 -5.66 7.57 -0.71
CA ALA A 56 -6.92 7.71 -1.42
C ALA A 56 -6.67 8.30 -2.81
N VAL A 57 -7.53 7.97 -3.77
CA VAL A 57 -7.49 8.58 -5.11
C VAL A 57 -8.18 9.94 -5.03
N ALA A 58 -7.50 11.00 -5.46
CA ALA A 58 -8.08 12.35 -5.60
C ALA A 58 -8.85 12.50 -6.91
N GLU A 59 -9.63 13.58 -7.04
CA GLU A 59 -10.44 13.88 -8.23
C GLU A 59 -9.62 13.99 -9.52
N ASP A 60 -8.33 14.33 -9.41
CA ASP A 60 -7.38 14.37 -10.52
C ASP A 60 -6.79 12.99 -10.89
N GLY A 61 -7.31 11.91 -10.29
CA GLY A 61 -6.87 10.53 -10.52
C GLY A 61 -5.55 10.16 -9.84
N LYS A 62 -4.99 11.03 -8.99
CA LYS A 62 -3.71 10.78 -8.31
C LYS A 62 -3.90 10.22 -6.91
N LEU A 63 -3.02 9.31 -6.51
CA LEU A 63 -2.96 8.83 -5.13
C LEU A 63 -2.45 9.94 -4.20
N ARG A 64 -3.16 10.16 -3.10
CA ARG A 64 -2.79 11.05 -2.00
C ARG A 64 -2.65 10.23 -0.74
N LEU A 65 -1.51 10.32 -0.07
CA LEU A 65 -1.32 9.69 1.22
C LEU A 65 -2.27 10.32 2.23
N LYS A 66 -2.94 9.49 3.03
CA LYS A 66 -3.67 9.96 4.20
C LYS A 66 -2.64 10.57 5.13
N SER A 67 -2.86 11.82 5.54
CA SER A 67 -2.03 12.47 6.54
C SER A 67 -1.95 11.54 7.74
N ALA A 68 -0.73 11.20 8.16
CA ALA A 68 -0.53 10.42 9.37
C ALA A 68 -1.06 11.25 10.56
N SER A 69 -2.34 11.10 10.86
CA SER A 69 -2.89 11.52 12.14
C SER A 69 -2.30 10.58 13.15
N THR A 70 -1.10 10.92 13.62
CA THR A 70 -0.39 10.15 14.63
C THR A 70 -1.36 9.99 15.79
N ARG A 71 -1.87 8.78 16.01
CA ARG A 71 -2.46 8.42 17.30
C ARG A 71 -1.29 8.38 18.29
N ARG A 72 -0.81 9.56 18.72
CA ARG A 72 -0.07 9.70 19.97
C ARG A 72 -1.08 9.39 21.05
N LYS A 73 -1.06 8.16 21.58
CA LYS A 73 -1.61 7.91 22.91
C LYS A 73 -0.89 8.88 23.84
N PRO A 74 -1.57 9.76 24.60
CA PRO A 74 -0.92 10.44 25.70
C PRO A 74 -0.50 9.35 26.67
N SER A 75 0.81 9.12 26.81
CA SER A 75 1.34 8.32 27.91
C SER A 75 0.92 9.03 29.18
N ALA A 76 -0.04 8.42 29.89
CA ALA A 76 -0.51 8.90 31.17
C ALA A 76 0.69 9.03 32.11
N LYS A 77 0.83 10.24 32.64
CA LYS A 77 1.69 10.53 33.78
C LYS A 77 1.02 9.93 35.02
N GLU A 78 1.66 8.97 35.65
CA GLU A 78 1.38 8.51 37.01
C GLU A 78 2.67 7.92 37.56
N ALA A 79 3.11 8.14 38.80
CA ALA A 79 2.94 9.21 39.79
C ALA A 79 4.10 8.98 40.79
#